data_AF-B8CDH6-F1
#
_entry.id   AF-B8CDH6-F1
#
_cell.length_a   1.000
_cell.length_b   1.000
_cell.length_c   1.000
_cell.angle_alpha   90.00
_cell.angle_beta   90.00
_cell.angle_gamma   90.00
#
_symmetry.space_group_name_H-M   'P 1'
#
loop_
_entity.id
_entity.type
_entity.pdbx_description
1 polymer ?
#
loop_
_entity_poly.entity_id
_entity_poly.type
_entity_poly.pdbx_seq_one_letter_code
_entity_poly.pdbx_strand_id
1 'polypeptide(L)'
;MDDLNCKSASTPSMPLFSASSKYHHDRKGLSRRRRWLVVDFDGTCTEHDTTPLLPRLAAFATRSRSTISSSAARTVVGADSKCIEDESAGNVEYDHKQDLERRLSQFNELETEFLKRYSDAKSNLFQNDNPATKETQSKKERVQSMHDALEALDEPSNVVTRMVSESRVLHGLGHADSSELEGILQLHGVSTITTASAEEDGINGQDSIELENKVVIRLRNGCVTTLARILSQSQPDHGIDTKCLGWSLAVLSINWCPSLIDASLVQPVLRKKRSILGETVCETEVPIWCNHVNGEGTVTLNIPGALTKRDKILELRNCLEDAHDTDTKDGNNIIIYVGDSSTDLAALLEADIGIIIGSSTSTVAMAERSGLLVLPLQQRHEHGFGNVKDDRMERRQTQILWRVDGWHEIDDMLKELDDQWG
;
A
#
# COMPACT_ATOMS: atom_id res chain seq x y z
N MET A 1 32.02 37.08 -7.37
CA MET A 1 31.06 36.28 -8.16
C MET A 1 30.87 35.03 -7.36
N ASP A 2 29.99 35.13 -6.38
CA ASP A 2 29.72 34.09 -5.40
C ASP A 2 28.57 33.25 -5.94
N ASP A 3 28.87 32.00 -6.30
CA ASP A 3 27.86 31.02 -6.66
C ASP A 3 27.16 30.54 -5.38
N LEU A 4 25.95 31.07 -5.18
CA LEU A 4 24.98 30.60 -4.20
C LEU A 4 24.56 29.17 -4.55
N ASN A 5 25.22 28.22 -3.87
CA ASN A 5 24.84 26.82 -3.82
C ASN A 5 23.49 26.71 -3.09
N CYS A 6 22.40 26.69 -3.86
CA CYS A 6 21.05 26.43 -3.37
C CYS A 6 20.94 24.94 -3.00
N LYS A 7 21.37 24.60 -1.78
CA LYS A 7 20.97 23.35 -1.15
C LYS A 7 19.48 23.46 -0.86
N SER A 8 18.66 22.71 -1.59
CA SER A 8 17.29 22.45 -1.21
C SER A 8 17.29 21.96 0.24
N ALA A 9 16.56 22.68 1.11
CA ALA A 9 16.38 22.27 2.49
C ALA A 9 15.60 20.94 2.46
N SER A 10 16.28 19.82 2.72
CA SER A 10 15.63 18.53 2.89
C SER A 10 14.72 18.63 4.10
N THR A 11 13.42 18.50 3.88
CA THR A 11 12.44 18.23 4.94
C THR A 11 12.97 17.08 5.79
N PRO A 12 12.90 17.16 7.13
CA PRO A 12 13.36 16.07 7.99
C PRO A 12 12.58 14.80 7.61
N SER A 13 13.29 13.78 7.14
CA SER A 13 12.67 12.51 6.78
C SER A 13 12.04 11.88 8.02
N MET A 14 10.79 11.45 7.92
CA MET A 14 10.18 10.69 9.00
C MET A 14 10.98 9.40 9.22
N PRO A 15 11.30 9.05 10.48
CA PRO A 15 12.08 7.86 10.79
C PRO A 15 11.36 6.61 10.28
N LEU A 16 12.12 5.65 9.74
CA LEU A 16 11.61 4.36 9.25
C LEU A 16 10.67 3.67 10.25
N PHE A 17 11.02 3.70 11.54
CA PHE A 17 10.25 3.09 12.61
C PHE A 17 10.05 4.08 13.75
N SER A 18 8.90 4.03 14.41
CA SER A 18 8.67 4.83 15.62
C SER A 18 9.59 4.39 16.76
N ALA A 19 9.88 5.29 17.71
CA ALA A 19 10.71 4.96 18.88
C ALA A 19 10.12 3.82 19.75
N SER A 20 8.79 3.62 19.68
CA SER A 20 8.08 2.54 20.36
C SER A 20 8.01 1.24 19.55
N SER A 21 8.34 1.27 18.26
CA SER A 21 8.31 0.11 17.37
C SER A 21 9.23 -1.00 17.85
N LYS A 22 8.85 -2.26 17.62
CA LYS A 22 9.73 -3.41 17.85
C LYS A 22 10.81 -3.55 16.78
N TYR A 23 10.67 -2.84 15.66
CA TYR A 23 11.62 -2.80 14.56
C TYR A 23 12.64 -1.66 14.68
N HIS A 24 12.57 -0.85 15.72
CA HIS A 24 13.57 0.19 15.97
C HIS A 24 14.98 -0.42 15.99
N HIS A 25 15.92 0.18 15.25
CA HIS A 25 17.26 -0.38 15.02
C HIS A 25 18.01 -0.67 16.33
N ASP A 26 17.90 0.22 17.32
CA ASP A 26 18.52 0.04 18.65
C ASP A 26 17.90 -1.07 19.52
N ARG A 27 16.77 -1.67 19.14
CA ARG A 27 15.99 -2.57 20.02
C ARG A 27 16.30 -4.06 19.88
N LYS A 28 17.37 -4.47 19.19
CA LYS A 28 17.69 -5.89 18.83
C LYS A 28 16.58 -6.63 18.06
N GLY A 29 15.38 -6.08 17.90
CA GLY A 29 14.26 -6.71 17.20
C GLY A 29 14.47 -6.76 15.68
N LEU A 30 15.11 -5.73 15.13
CA LEU A 30 15.43 -5.63 13.71
C LEU A 30 16.50 -6.65 13.28
N SER A 31 17.54 -6.86 14.11
CA SER A 31 18.63 -7.80 13.82
C SER A 31 18.21 -9.27 13.76
N ARG A 32 17.09 -9.61 14.42
CA ARG A 32 16.46 -10.96 14.39
C ARG A 32 15.57 -11.18 13.17
N ARG A 33 15.29 -10.15 12.37
CA ARG A 33 14.30 -10.20 11.27
C ARG A 33 14.91 -9.68 9.97
N ARG A 34 15.67 -10.56 9.31
CA ARG A 34 16.52 -10.24 8.15
C ARG A 34 15.84 -10.37 6.79
N ARG A 35 14.64 -10.96 6.75
CA ARG A 35 13.87 -11.21 5.52
C ARG A 35 12.63 -10.33 5.50
N TRP A 36 12.53 -9.45 4.52
CA TRP A 36 11.43 -8.50 4.38
C TRP A 36 10.70 -8.71 3.06
N LEU A 37 9.38 -8.82 3.15
CA LEU A 37 8.49 -8.59 2.02
C LEU A 37 7.88 -7.20 2.21
N VAL A 38 8.19 -6.30 1.29
CA VAL A 38 7.58 -4.97 1.21
C VAL A 38 6.59 -4.98 0.04
N VAL A 39 5.39 -4.48 0.28
CA VAL A 39 4.32 -4.50 -0.73
C VAL A 39 3.78 -3.10 -0.93
N ASP A 40 3.47 -2.73 -2.17
CA ASP A 40 2.50 -1.67 -2.39
C ASP A 40 1.09 -2.15 -1.99
N PHE A 41 0.18 -1.21 -1.85
CA PHE A 41 -1.21 -1.47 -1.46
C PHE A 41 -2.14 -1.54 -2.67
N ASP A 42 -2.43 -0.40 -3.31
CA ASP A 42 -3.37 -0.31 -4.42
C ASP A 42 -2.86 -1.10 -5.63
N GLY A 43 -3.73 -1.86 -6.30
CA GLY A 43 -3.38 -2.64 -7.50
C GLY A 43 -2.49 -3.87 -7.24
N THR A 44 -1.68 -3.84 -6.19
CA THR A 44 -0.82 -4.93 -5.70
C THR A 44 -1.55 -5.87 -4.75
N CYS A 45 -2.27 -5.33 -3.76
CA CYS A 45 -3.05 -6.10 -2.79
C CYS A 45 -4.56 -6.09 -3.10
N THR A 46 -5.05 -5.03 -3.76
CA THR A 46 -6.45 -4.88 -4.16
C THR A 46 -6.66 -5.18 -5.64
N GLU A 47 -7.86 -5.57 -6.02
CA GLU A 47 -8.24 -5.77 -7.44
C GLU A 47 -8.49 -4.45 -8.17
N HIS A 48 -8.84 -3.40 -7.43
CA HIS A 48 -9.17 -2.07 -7.95
C HIS A 48 -8.46 -0.99 -7.11
N ASP A 49 -8.19 0.15 -7.74
CA ASP A 49 -7.67 1.35 -7.08
C ASP A 49 -8.65 1.81 -5.98
N THR A 50 -8.12 2.09 -4.79
CA THR A 50 -8.92 2.55 -3.65
C THR A 50 -8.97 4.06 -3.52
N THR A 51 -8.17 4.81 -4.28
CA THR A 51 -8.15 6.29 -4.26
C THR A 51 -9.53 6.89 -4.56
N PRO A 52 -10.32 6.40 -5.53
CA PRO A 52 -11.68 6.89 -5.78
C PRO A 52 -12.68 6.61 -4.65
N LEU A 53 -12.33 5.76 -3.68
CA LEU A 53 -13.20 5.40 -2.55
C LEU A 53 -13.09 6.42 -1.40
N LEU A 54 -12.01 7.19 -1.32
CA LEU A 54 -11.72 8.11 -0.21
C LEU A 54 -12.84 9.14 0.05
N PRO A 55 -13.48 9.76 -0.97
CA PRO A 55 -14.60 10.68 -0.72
C PRO A 55 -15.81 10.01 -0.07
N ARG A 56 -16.10 8.75 -0.43
CA ARG A 56 -17.19 7.97 0.20
C ARG A 56 -16.86 7.68 1.66
N LEU A 57 -15.63 7.23 1.93
CA LEU A 57 -15.17 6.98 3.30
C LEU A 57 -15.24 8.26 4.15
N ALA A 58 -14.83 9.41 3.59
CA ALA A 58 -14.92 10.69 4.28
C ALA A 58 -16.37 11.08 4.64
N ALA A 59 -17.30 10.89 3.71
CA ALA A 59 -18.73 11.15 3.93
C ALA A 59 -19.31 10.23 5.01
N PHE A 60 -19.02 8.92 4.93
CA PHE A 60 -19.55 7.93 5.87
C PHE A 60 -18.95 8.05 7.28
N ALA A 61 -17.66 8.36 7.40
CA ALA A 61 -17.04 8.65 8.70
C ALA A 61 -17.64 9.91 9.33
N THR A 62 -17.85 10.96 8.53
CA THR A 62 -18.48 12.21 9.03
C THR A 62 -19.92 11.94 9.51
N ARG A 63 -20.72 11.20 8.73
CA ARG A 63 -22.08 10.79 9.11
C ARG A 63 -22.11 9.99 10.42
N SER A 64 -21.22 9.01 10.56
CA SER A 64 -21.14 8.15 11.74
C SER A 64 -20.91 8.96 13.02
N ARG A 65 -20.07 9.99 12.97
CA ARG A 65 -19.84 10.87 14.14
C ARG A 65 -20.98 11.83 14.43
N SER A 66 -21.64 12.36 13.40
CA SER A 66 -22.80 13.25 13.57
C SER A 66 -23.97 12.54 14.26
N THR A 67 -24.21 11.26 13.95
CA THR A 67 -25.27 10.45 14.58
C THR A 67 -24.96 10.10 16.05
N ILE A 68 -23.69 9.88 16.40
CA ILE A 68 -23.27 9.69 17.79
C ILE A 68 -23.46 10.99 18.59
N SER A 69 -23.11 12.15 18.02
CA SER A 69 -23.28 13.43 18.70
C SER A 69 -24.75 13.78 18.95
N SER A 70 -25.67 13.43 18.05
CA SER A 70 -27.11 13.70 18.20
C SER A 70 -27.79 12.76 19.21
N SER A 71 -27.41 11.48 19.25
CA SER A 71 -27.91 10.51 20.23
C SER A 71 -27.43 10.79 21.66
N ALA A 72 -26.18 11.21 21.82
CA ALA A 72 -25.65 11.67 23.10
C ALA A 72 -26.39 12.91 23.64
N ALA A 73 -26.70 13.88 22.77
CA ALA A 73 -27.45 15.08 23.14
C ALA A 73 -28.90 14.79 23.57
N ARG A 74 -29.57 13.81 22.93
CA ARG A 74 -30.94 13.39 23.29
C ARG A 74 -31.01 12.69 24.66
N THR A 75 -29.94 12.03 25.10
CA THR A 75 -29.92 11.31 26.39
C THR A 75 -29.84 12.26 27.60
N VAL A 76 -29.40 13.51 27.40
CA VAL A 76 -29.26 14.51 28.47
C VAL A 76 -30.56 15.30 28.72
N VAL A 77 -31.50 15.31 27.78
CA VAL A 77 -32.79 15.99 27.93
C VAL A 77 -33.83 14.95 28.34
N GLY A 78 -34.23 15.04 29.61
CA GLY A 78 -34.95 14.00 30.35
C GLY A 78 -36.24 13.46 29.73
N ALA A 79 -36.60 12.27 30.21
CA ALA A 79 -37.85 11.57 29.99
C ALA A 79 -39.05 12.45 30.39
N ASP A 80 -39.59 13.19 29.42
CA ASP A 80 -40.99 13.62 29.34
C ASP A 80 -41.17 14.47 28.07
N SER A 81 -41.34 13.85 26.90
CA SER A 81 -42.02 14.50 25.77
C SER A 81 -42.53 13.50 24.74
N LYS A 82 -43.79 13.73 24.37
CA LYS A 82 -44.60 13.03 23.37
C LYS A 82 -43.87 12.86 22.02
N CYS A 83 -44.13 11.71 21.40
CA CYS A 83 -43.83 11.38 20.01
C CYS A 83 -44.27 12.51 19.06
N ILE A 84 -43.31 13.34 18.63
CA ILE A 84 -43.42 14.14 17.42
C ILE A 84 -42.78 13.29 16.33
N GLU A 85 -43.53 12.95 15.30
CA GLU A 85 -42.98 12.27 14.11
C GLU A 85 -41.86 13.15 13.53
N ASP A 86 -40.66 12.56 13.43
CA ASP A 86 -39.37 13.26 13.41
C ASP A 86 -39.08 13.83 12.00
N GLU A 87 -39.70 14.96 11.62
CA GLU A 87 -39.35 15.72 10.41
C GLU A 87 -37.84 16.08 10.34
N SER A 88 -37.15 16.06 11.48
CA SER A 88 -35.70 16.31 11.57
C SER A 88 -34.85 15.17 10.98
N ALA A 89 -35.31 13.92 11.06
CA ALA A 89 -34.54 12.77 10.58
C ALA A 89 -34.44 12.74 9.05
N GLY A 90 -35.54 13.08 8.35
CA GLY A 90 -35.56 13.17 6.89
C GLY A 90 -34.65 14.28 6.33
N ASN A 91 -34.53 15.41 7.05
CA ASN A 91 -33.63 16.50 6.66
C ASN A 91 -32.14 16.14 6.83
N VAL A 92 -31.78 15.38 7.88
CA VAL A 92 -30.39 14.95 8.13
C VAL A 92 -29.93 13.92 7.10
N GLU A 93 -30.77 12.95 6.76
CA GLU A 93 -30.44 11.95 5.72
C GLU A 93 -30.27 12.59 4.34
N TYR A 94 -31.13 13.56 4.02
CA TYR A 94 -31.03 14.35 2.81
C TYR A 94 -29.72 15.15 2.72
N ASP A 95 -29.29 15.77 3.82
CA ASP A 95 -28.01 16.51 3.91
C ASP A 95 -26.80 15.59 3.71
N HIS A 96 -26.82 14.39 4.30
CA HIS A 96 -25.76 13.39 4.11
C HIS A 96 -25.65 12.90 2.66
N LYS A 97 -26.78 12.69 1.98
CA LYS A 97 -26.79 12.29 0.57
C LYS A 97 -26.23 13.41 -0.32
N GLN A 98 -26.63 14.66 -0.08
CA GLN A 98 -26.08 15.80 -0.81
C GLN A 98 -24.57 15.97 -0.58
N ASP A 99 -24.08 15.81 0.65
CA ASP A 99 -22.64 15.90 0.93
C ASP A 99 -21.87 14.81 0.18
N LEU A 100 -22.38 13.57 0.16
CA LEU A 100 -21.78 12.48 -0.59
C LEU A 100 -21.72 12.78 -2.10
N GLU A 101 -22.84 13.19 -2.70
CA GLU A 101 -22.93 13.52 -4.13
C GLU A 101 -21.97 14.67 -4.50
N ARG A 102 -21.95 15.73 -3.68
CA ARG A 102 -21.03 16.87 -3.84
C ARG A 102 -19.58 16.41 -3.84
N ARG A 103 -19.19 15.57 -2.87
CA ARG A 103 -17.81 15.07 -2.75
C ARG A 103 -17.41 14.19 -3.92
N LEU A 104 -18.30 13.29 -4.34
CA LEU A 104 -18.05 12.42 -5.49
C LEU A 104 -17.88 13.22 -6.78
N SER A 105 -18.75 14.19 -7.02
CA SER A 105 -18.65 15.07 -8.20
C SER A 105 -17.34 15.85 -8.20
N GLN A 106 -17.00 16.47 -7.07
CA GLN A 106 -15.78 17.26 -6.93
C GLN A 106 -14.52 16.40 -7.10
N PHE A 107 -14.50 15.19 -6.55
CA PHE A 107 -13.35 14.28 -6.69
C PHE A 107 -13.18 13.78 -8.13
N ASN A 108 -14.27 13.50 -8.82
CA ASN A 108 -14.24 13.06 -10.23
C ASN A 108 -13.65 14.14 -11.16
N GLU A 109 -13.91 15.43 -10.89
CA GLU A 109 -13.25 16.53 -11.61
C GLU A 109 -11.73 16.56 -11.36
N LEU A 110 -11.31 16.33 -10.12
CA LEU A 110 -9.89 16.27 -9.75
C LEU A 110 -9.18 15.06 -10.38
N GLU A 111 -9.84 13.90 -10.41
CA GLU A 111 -9.33 12.69 -11.09
C GLU A 111 -9.18 12.93 -12.60
N THR A 112 -10.16 13.59 -13.22
CA THR A 112 -10.09 13.96 -14.64
C THR A 112 -8.90 14.88 -14.92
N GLU A 113 -8.67 15.88 -14.05
CA GLU A 113 -7.53 16.78 -14.16
C GLU A 113 -6.19 16.05 -13.96
N PHE A 114 -6.13 15.08 -13.03
CA PHE A 114 -4.96 14.22 -12.86
C PHE A 114 -4.65 13.41 -14.12
N LEU A 115 -5.64 12.69 -14.66
CA LEU A 115 -5.46 11.86 -15.85
C LEU A 115 -4.99 12.69 -17.05
N LYS A 116 -5.53 13.90 -17.21
CA LYS A 116 -5.09 14.85 -18.24
C LYS A 116 -3.62 15.24 -18.06
N ARG A 117 -3.24 15.74 -16.88
CA ARG A 117 -1.85 16.16 -16.59
C ARG A 117 -0.86 15.01 -16.70
N TYR A 118 -1.24 13.85 -16.19
CA TYR A 118 -0.43 12.65 -16.27
C TYR A 118 -0.23 12.21 -17.72
N SER A 119 -1.29 12.23 -18.54
CA SER A 119 -1.19 11.94 -19.98
C SER A 119 -0.28 12.93 -20.71
N ASP A 120 -0.37 14.22 -20.39
CA ASP A 120 0.47 15.27 -20.98
C ASP A 120 1.95 15.07 -20.59
N ALA A 121 2.23 14.87 -19.29
CA ALA A 121 3.58 14.60 -18.79
C ALA A 121 4.18 13.34 -19.42
N LYS A 122 3.39 12.25 -19.46
CA LYS A 122 3.76 10.99 -20.10
C LYS A 122 4.06 11.16 -21.59
N SER A 123 3.24 11.92 -22.31
CA SER A 123 3.44 12.18 -23.74
C SER A 123 4.73 12.97 -23.99
N ASN A 124 5.00 14.00 -23.19
CA ASN A 124 6.21 14.83 -23.31
C ASN A 124 7.49 14.03 -23.04
N LEU A 125 7.46 13.12 -22.06
CA LEU A 125 8.58 12.22 -21.76
C LEU A 125 8.89 11.27 -22.93
N PHE A 126 7.85 10.80 -23.64
CA PHE A 126 8.02 9.82 -24.70
C PHE A 126 8.11 10.38 -26.13
N GLN A 127 7.82 11.67 -26.34
CA GLN A 127 8.02 12.33 -27.65
C GLN A 127 9.49 12.64 -27.95
N ASN A 128 10.32 12.80 -26.92
CA ASN A 128 11.75 13.11 -27.07
C ASN A 128 12.66 11.85 -27.13
N ASP A 129 12.05 10.67 -27.15
CA ASP A 129 12.75 9.37 -27.20
C ASP A 129 13.25 9.07 -28.63
N ASN A 130 14.42 9.61 -29.00
CA ASN A 130 15.05 9.27 -30.28
C ASN A 130 15.82 7.94 -30.15
N PRO A 131 15.46 6.87 -30.87
CA PRO A 131 16.10 5.55 -30.71
C PRO A 131 17.59 5.55 -31.08
N ALA A 132 18.03 6.47 -31.94
CA ALA A 132 19.42 6.57 -32.39
C ALA A 132 20.42 7.03 -31.30
N THR A 133 19.96 7.68 -30.21
CA THR A 133 20.82 8.12 -29.10
C THR A 133 20.96 7.07 -27.99
N LYS A 134 20.14 6.02 -27.97
CA LYS A 134 20.11 5.02 -26.88
C LYS A 134 21.14 3.90 -27.00
N GLU A 135 21.62 3.59 -28.21
CA GLU A 135 22.66 2.56 -28.40
C GLU A 135 24.04 2.99 -27.87
N THR A 136 24.28 4.29 -27.75
CA THR A 136 25.56 4.86 -27.28
C THR A 136 25.57 5.13 -25.77
N GLN A 137 24.41 5.12 -25.10
CA GLN A 137 24.30 5.41 -23.67
C GLN A 137 24.69 4.20 -22.82
N SER A 138 25.48 4.45 -21.79
CA SER A 138 25.78 3.46 -20.77
C SER A 138 24.52 3.06 -20.01
N LYS A 139 24.48 1.85 -19.46
CA LYS A 139 23.34 1.36 -18.65
C LYS A 139 23.02 2.29 -17.48
N LYS A 140 24.04 2.89 -16.86
CA LYS A 140 23.88 3.83 -15.74
C LYS A 140 23.13 5.10 -16.16
N GLU A 141 23.40 5.62 -17.35
CA GLU A 141 22.70 6.80 -17.89
C GLU A 141 21.23 6.50 -18.20
N ARG A 142 20.94 5.29 -18.69
CA ARG A 142 19.56 4.86 -18.96
C ARG A 142 18.72 4.73 -17.68
N VAL A 143 19.30 4.17 -16.61
CA VAL A 143 18.64 4.10 -15.29
C VAL A 143 18.44 5.49 -14.69
N GLN A 144 19.42 6.39 -14.83
CA GLN A 144 19.25 7.76 -14.36
C GLN A 144 18.14 8.48 -15.12
N SER A 145 18.11 8.38 -16.45
CA SER A 145 17.05 8.95 -17.27
C SER A 145 15.66 8.42 -16.89
N MET A 146 15.56 7.16 -16.48
CA MET A 146 14.33 6.59 -15.95
C MET A 146 13.92 7.21 -14.61
N HIS A 147 14.86 7.42 -13.69
CA HIS A 147 14.58 8.12 -12.43
C HIS A 147 14.08 9.55 -12.68
N ASP A 148 14.72 10.28 -13.61
CA ASP A 148 14.30 11.63 -13.99
C ASP A 148 12.88 11.62 -14.59
N ALA A 149 12.57 10.60 -15.41
CA ALA A 149 11.22 10.43 -15.97
C ALA A 149 10.18 10.10 -14.90
N LEU A 150 10.53 9.26 -13.91
CA LEU A 150 9.64 8.93 -12.79
C LEU A 150 9.36 10.16 -11.92
N GLU A 151 10.39 10.94 -11.59
CA GLU A 151 10.23 12.19 -10.84
C GLU A 151 9.34 13.19 -11.58
N ALA A 152 9.49 13.31 -12.91
CA ALA A 152 8.61 14.15 -13.73
C ALA A 152 7.15 13.66 -13.74
N LEU A 153 6.90 12.35 -13.59
CA LEU A 153 5.56 11.78 -13.50
C LEU A 153 4.90 11.98 -12.13
N ASP A 154 5.68 12.30 -11.09
CA ASP A 154 5.15 12.60 -9.75
C ASP A 154 4.53 14.01 -9.70
N GLU A 155 4.97 14.95 -10.54
CA GLU A 155 4.50 16.33 -10.53
C GLU A 155 2.99 16.50 -10.78
N PRO A 156 2.37 15.83 -11.79
CA PRO A 156 0.92 15.78 -11.92
C PRO A 156 0.18 15.38 -10.64
N SER A 157 0.68 14.35 -9.94
CA SER A 157 0.09 13.85 -8.70
C SER A 157 0.22 14.88 -7.58
N ASN A 158 1.38 15.51 -7.44
CA ASN A 158 1.63 16.54 -6.42
C ASN A 158 0.71 17.76 -6.58
N VAL A 159 0.51 18.22 -7.82
CA VAL A 159 -0.39 19.34 -8.11
C VAL A 159 -1.83 19.00 -7.77
N VAL A 160 -2.34 17.85 -8.21
CA VAL A 160 -3.73 17.46 -7.94
C VAL A 160 -3.94 17.15 -6.47
N THR A 161 -2.96 16.58 -5.77
CA THR A 161 -3.03 16.36 -4.32
C THR A 161 -3.21 17.69 -3.56
N ARG A 162 -2.57 18.77 -4.02
CA ARG A 162 -2.79 20.11 -3.47
C ARG A 162 -4.22 20.58 -3.71
N MET A 163 -4.74 20.38 -4.92
CA MET A 163 -6.12 20.71 -5.27
C MET A 163 -7.13 19.92 -4.43
N VAL A 164 -6.88 18.63 -4.17
CA VAL A 164 -7.67 17.79 -3.26
C VAL A 164 -7.69 18.40 -1.86
N SER A 165 -6.53 18.82 -1.34
CA SER A 165 -6.45 19.45 -0.02
C SER A 165 -7.22 20.77 0.04
N GLU A 166 -7.09 21.62 -0.98
CA GLU A 166 -7.81 22.89 -1.10
C GLU A 166 -9.32 22.70 -1.23
N SER A 167 -9.75 21.63 -1.89
CA SER A 167 -11.16 21.30 -2.11
C SER A 167 -11.89 20.86 -0.84
N ARG A 168 -11.15 20.38 0.18
CA ARG A 168 -11.67 19.75 1.40
C ARG A 168 -12.61 18.58 1.15
N VAL A 169 -12.54 17.96 -0.03
CA VAL A 169 -13.38 16.82 -0.41
C VAL A 169 -13.21 15.62 0.54
N LEU A 170 -12.05 15.52 1.21
CA LEU A 170 -11.72 14.47 2.18
C LEU A 170 -11.89 14.89 3.65
N HIS A 171 -12.50 16.06 3.92
CA HIS A 171 -12.72 16.53 5.29
C HIS A 171 -13.44 15.47 6.14
N GLY A 172 -12.95 15.25 7.36
CA GLY A 172 -13.46 14.27 8.31
C GLY A 172 -12.80 12.89 8.24
N LEU A 173 -12.12 12.55 7.13
CA LEU A 173 -11.52 11.24 6.93
C LEU A 173 -10.33 10.98 7.86
N GLY A 174 -9.43 11.95 8.06
CA GLY A 174 -8.23 11.74 8.88
C GLY A 174 -8.49 11.61 10.39
N HIS A 175 -9.73 11.78 10.83
CA HIS A 175 -10.16 11.45 12.18
C HIS A 175 -10.57 9.97 12.33
N ALA A 176 -10.75 9.25 11.22
CA ALA A 176 -11.22 7.87 11.24
C ALA A 176 -10.06 6.94 11.53
N ASP A 177 -10.19 6.16 12.60
CA ASP A 177 -9.28 5.08 12.88
C ASP A 177 -9.67 3.80 12.10
N SER A 178 -8.81 2.79 12.16
CA SER A 178 -9.02 1.53 11.46
C SER A 178 -10.29 0.80 11.91
N SER A 179 -10.71 0.96 13.17
CA SER A 179 -11.91 0.32 13.71
C SER A 179 -13.18 0.96 13.15
N GLU A 180 -13.20 2.29 13.06
CA GLU A 180 -14.29 3.04 12.43
C GLU A 180 -14.40 2.66 10.95
N LEU A 181 -13.27 2.65 10.22
CA LEU A 181 -13.27 2.30 8.79
C LEU A 181 -13.66 0.84 8.55
N GLU A 182 -13.27 -0.09 9.41
CA GLU A 182 -13.74 -1.47 9.33
C GLU A 182 -15.26 -1.57 9.42
N GLY A 183 -15.89 -0.74 10.26
CA GLY A 183 -17.35 -0.62 10.33
C GLY A 183 -18.01 -0.08 9.06
N ILE A 184 -17.26 0.58 8.18
CA ILE A 184 -17.73 1.17 6.91
C ILE A 184 -17.42 0.25 5.70
N LEU A 185 -16.38 -0.55 5.81
CA LEU A 185 -15.90 -1.40 4.72
C LEU A 185 -16.70 -2.71 4.60
N GLN A 186 -16.80 -3.19 3.37
CA GLN A 186 -17.20 -4.56 3.04
C GLN A 186 -16.05 -5.22 2.28
N LEU A 187 -15.34 -6.13 2.94
CA LEU A 187 -14.14 -6.78 2.40
C LEU A 187 -14.47 -8.11 1.74
N HIS A 188 -13.98 -8.31 0.51
CA HIS A 188 -13.94 -9.61 -0.17
C HIS A 188 -12.50 -10.07 -0.37
N GLY A 189 -12.32 -11.39 -0.56
CA GLY A 189 -10.98 -11.99 -0.72
C GLY A 189 -10.29 -12.34 0.61
N VAL A 190 -10.95 -12.07 1.74
CA VAL A 190 -10.55 -12.56 3.07
C VAL A 190 -11.22 -13.91 3.29
N SER A 191 -10.50 -15.03 3.15
CA SER A 191 -11.09 -16.36 3.40
C SER A 191 -11.48 -16.52 4.87
N THR A 192 -12.78 -16.39 5.17
CA THR A 192 -13.39 -16.65 6.47
C THR A 192 -13.47 -18.16 6.71
N ILE A 193 -12.63 -18.68 7.62
CA ILE A 193 -12.94 -19.94 8.30
C ILE A 193 -13.77 -19.57 9.53
N THR A 194 -15.02 -19.14 9.29
CA THR A 194 -16.14 -19.04 10.26
C THR A 194 -17.28 -18.28 9.59
N THR A 195 -18.09 -18.99 8.82
CA THR A 195 -19.49 -19.36 9.14
C THR A 195 -20.08 -19.95 7.87
N ALA A 196 -20.22 -21.28 7.87
CA ALA A 196 -21.13 -21.96 6.98
C ALA A 196 -22.57 -21.57 7.38
N SER A 197 -23.09 -20.53 6.74
CA SER A 197 -24.52 -20.22 6.65
C SER A 197 -24.70 -19.12 5.60
N ALA A 198 -24.50 -19.50 4.34
CA ALA A 198 -25.05 -18.79 3.20
C ALA A 198 -25.78 -19.83 2.34
N GLU A 199 -26.79 -20.46 2.95
CA GLU A 199 -27.93 -20.97 2.21
C GLU A 199 -29.02 -19.91 2.30
N GLU A 200 -29.55 -19.60 1.11
CA GLU A 200 -30.86 -19.02 0.83
C GLU A 200 -31.64 -18.46 2.02
N ASP A 201 -31.69 -17.13 2.15
CA ASP A 201 -32.83 -16.51 2.83
C ASP A 201 -33.21 -15.18 2.17
N GLY A 202 -34.51 -15.02 2.02
CA GLY A 202 -35.16 -14.05 1.14
C GLY A 202 -34.89 -12.58 1.48
N ILE A 203 -34.81 -11.78 0.43
CA ILE A 203 -34.68 -10.33 0.44
C ILE A 203 -35.88 -9.72 1.19
N ASN A 204 -35.69 -9.36 2.46
CA ASN A 204 -36.54 -8.41 3.17
C ASN A 204 -35.90 -7.02 3.05
N GLY A 205 -36.68 -6.01 2.67
CA GLY A 205 -36.23 -4.65 2.29
C GLY A 205 -35.57 -3.78 3.38
N GLN A 206 -35.11 -4.38 4.49
CA GLN A 206 -34.29 -3.72 5.51
C GLN A 206 -32.78 -3.79 5.16
N ASP A 207 -32.34 -4.84 4.46
CA ASP A 207 -30.92 -5.08 4.10
C ASP A 207 -30.40 -4.14 3.01
N SER A 208 -31.28 -3.59 2.17
CA SER A 208 -30.89 -2.70 1.07
C SER A 208 -30.31 -1.37 1.53
N ILE A 209 -30.76 -0.85 2.69
CA ILE A 209 -30.27 0.43 3.24
C ILE A 209 -28.91 0.25 3.92
N GLU A 210 -28.65 -0.89 4.56
CA GLU A 210 -27.34 -1.17 5.16
C GLU A 210 -26.26 -1.41 4.09
N LEU A 211 -26.62 -2.01 2.95
CA LEU A 211 -25.69 -2.24 1.84
C LEU A 211 -25.28 -0.94 1.13
N GLU A 212 -26.18 0.04 0.99
CA GLU A 212 -25.88 1.34 0.36
C GLU A 212 -24.83 2.18 1.12
N ASN A 213 -24.62 1.87 2.41
CA ASN A 213 -23.68 2.60 3.28
C ASN A 213 -22.32 1.90 3.44
N LYS A 214 -22.03 0.89 2.61
CA LYS A 214 -20.75 0.18 2.64
C LYS A 214 -19.86 0.55 1.47
N VAL A 215 -18.56 0.57 1.72
CA VAL A 215 -17.53 0.70 0.69
C VAL A 215 -16.91 -0.66 0.45
N VAL A 216 -17.06 -1.18 -0.77
CA VAL A 216 -16.59 -2.51 -1.14
C VAL A 216 -15.11 -2.46 -1.53
N ILE A 217 -14.29 -3.31 -0.91
CA ILE A 217 -12.90 -3.54 -1.32
C ILE A 217 -12.71 -5.03 -1.57
N ARG A 218 -12.13 -5.37 -2.73
CA ARG A 218 -11.76 -6.74 -3.07
C ARG A 218 -10.25 -6.88 -3.00
N LEU A 219 -9.78 -7.71 -2.09
CA LEU A 219 -8.37 -8.12 -2.03
C LEU A 219 -8.13 -9.21 -3.07
N ARG A 220 -6.97 -9.17 -3.72
CA ARG A 220 -6.57 -10.19 -4.68
C ARG A 220 -6.52 -11.56 -4.01
N ASN A 221 -6.99 -12.57 -4.74
CA ASN A 221 -6.95 -13.95 -4.27
C ASN A 221 -5.50 -14.36 -3.89
N GLY A 222 -5.36 -15.07 -2.77
CA GLY A 222 -4.07 -15.49 -2.22
C GLY A 222 -3.34 -14.45 -1.37
N CYS A 223 -3.57 -13.15 -1.59
CA CYS A 223 -2.82 -12.06 -0.92
C CYS A 223 -2.80 -12.21 0.62
N VAL A 224 -3.99 -12.23 1.25
CA VAL A 224 -4.11 -12.32 2.72
C VAL A 224 -3.50 -13.61 3.26
N THR A 225 -3.70 -14.73 2.57
CA THR A 225 -3.22 -16.04 3.00
C THR A 225 -1.68 -16.10 2.96
N THR A 226 -1.07 -15.65 1.86
CA THR A 226 0.39 -15.57 1.71
C THR A 226 1.01 -14.67 2.75
N LEU A 227 0.51 -13.44 2.91
CA LEU A 227 1.03 -12.47 3.88
C LEU A 227 0.89 -12.97 5.34
N ALA A 228 -0.23 -13.62 5.67
CA ALA A 228 -0.44 -14.18 7.01
C ALA A 228 0.51 -15.36 7.29
N ARG A 229 0.73 -16.23 6.29
CA ARG A 229 1.63 -17.38 6.38
C ARG A 229 3.06 -16.92 6.68
N ILE A 230 3.61 -15.98 5.89
CA ILE A 230 5.01 -15.57 6.05
C ILE A 230 5.31 -14.90 7.39
N LEU A 231 4.30 -14.27 8.02
CA LEU A 231 4.42 -13.64 9.34
C LEU A 231 4.39 -14.65 10.50
N SER A 232 4.05 -15.91 10.25
CA SER A 232 3.98 -16.95 11.27
C SER A 232 5.39 -17.40 11.67
N GLN A 233 5.66 -17.58 12.97
CA GLN A 233 7.01 -17.87 13.49
C GLN A 233 7.19 -19.31 13.96
N SER A 234 6.10 -20.06 14.09
CA SER A 234 6.03 -21.41 14.64
C SER A 234 5.21 -22.28 13.71
N GLN A 235 5.49 -23.58 13.69
CA GLN A 235 4.64 -24.53 12.98
C GLN A 235 3.24 -24.55 13.62
N PRO A 236 2.16 -24.44 12.84
CA PRO A 236 0.84 -24.79 13.33
C PRO A 236 0.75 -26.31 13.53
N ASP A 237 0.06 -26.76 14.59
CA ASP A 237 -0.16 -28.19 14.91
C ASP A 237 -0.99 -28.96 13.84
N HIS A 238 -1.42 -28.28 12.77
CA HIS A 238 -2.42 -28.77 11.83
C HIS A 238 -1.99 -28.59 10.38
N GLY A 239 -1.21 -29.53 9.83
CA GLY A 239 -1.16 -29.88 8.39
C GLY A 239 -0.97 -28.78 7.33
N ILE A 240 -0.68 -27.53 7.71
CA ILE A 240 -0.47 -26.39 6.83
C ILE A 240 1.00 -26.38 6.40
N ASP A 241 1.25 -26.06 5.14
CA ASP A 241 2.58 -25.91 4.54
C ASP A 241 3.51 -25.06 5.43
N THR A 242 4.59 -25.68 5.91
CA THR A 242 5.48 -25.14 6.96
C THR A 242 6.63 -24.30 6.41
N LYS A 243 6.66 -24.05 5.10
CA LYS A 243 7.74 -23.31 4.44
C LYS A 243 7.55 -21.80 4.53
N CYS A 244 8.66 -21.08 4.55
CA CYS A 244 8.75 -19.62 4.48
C CYS A 244 8.05 -18.93 5.67
N LEU A 245 8.56 -19.19 6.87
CA LEU A 245 8.10 -18.62 8.13
C LEU A 245 9.03 -17.51 8.64
N GLY A 246 8.51 -16.63 9.50
CA GLY A 246 9.30 -15.64 10.22
C GLY A 246 9.79 -14.45 9.39
N TRP A 247 9.18 -14.18 8.25
CA TRP A 247 9.42 -12.96 7.49
C TRP A 247 8.83 -11.74 8.19
N SER A 248 9.36 -10.57 7.86
CA SER A 248 8.75 -9.28 8.16
C SER A 248 7.94 -8.80 6.97
N LEU A 249 6.86 -8.06 7.27
CA LEU A 249 6.01 -7.39 6.29
C LEU A 249 6.04 -5.90 6.55
N ALA A 250 6.13 -5.10 5.48
CA ALA A 250 5.79 -3.68 5.49
C ALA A 250 4.93 -3.33 4.28
N VAL A 251 4.09 -2.31 4.43
CA VAL A 251 3.33 -1.71 3.33
C VAL A 251 3.97 -0.37 2.98
N LEU A 252 4.27 -0.15 1.70
CA LEU A 252 4.86 1.09 1.17
C LEU A 252 4.00 1.62 0.03
N SER A 253 3.19 2.64 0.30
CA SER A 253 2.16 3.09 -0.64
C SER A 253 2.08 4.61 -0.77
N ILE A 254 1.62 5.08 -1.92
CA ILE A 254 1.28 6.48 -2.16
C ILE A 254 -0.14 6.83 -1.65
N ASN A 255 -0.92 5.85 -1.19
CA ASN A 255 -2.27 6.07 -0.67
C ASN A 255 -2.26 7.09 0.48
N TRP A 256 -3.33 7.87 0.59
CA TRP A 256 -3.44 8.97 1.57
C TRP A 256 -4.03 8.56 2.92
N CYS A 257 -4.53 7.32 3.08
CA CYS A 257 -5.25 6.90 4.28
C CYS A 257 -4.60 5.66 4.93
N PRO A 258 -3.69 5.83 5.92
CA PRO A 258 -3.08 4.70 6.61
C PRO A 258 -4.11 3.82 7.32
N SER A 259 -5.17 4.41 7.91
CA SER A 259 -6.26 3.66 8.55
C SER A 259 -7.01 2.76 7.55
N LEU A 260 -7.11 3.16 6.28
CA LEU A 260 -7.73 2.35 5.23
C LEU A 260 -6.87 1.13 4.93
N ILE A 261 -5.56 1.32 4.74
CA ILE A 261 -4.61 0.22 4.53
C ILE A 261 -4.67 -0.75 5.73
N ASP A 262 -4.65 -0.21 6.95
CA ASP A 262 -4.69 -1.04 8.15
C ASP A 262 -5.99 -1.85 8.24
N ALA A 263 -7.15 -1.19 8.11
CA ALA A 263 -8.46 -1.84 8.17
C ALA A 263 -8.69 -2.86 7.05
N SER A 264 -8.25 -2.56 5.82
CA SER A 264 -8.55 -3.37 4.64
C SER A 264 -7.53 -4.47 4.33
N LEU A 265 -6.27 -4.34 4.77
CA LEU A 265 -5.21 -5.30 4.49
C LEU A 265 -4.57 -5.85 5.76
N VAL A 266 -4.00 -4.98 6.60
CA VAL A 266 -3.17 -5.41 7.74
C VAL A 266 -4.01 -6.16 8.78
N GLN A 267 -5.15 -5.63 9.20
CA GLN A 267 -6.02 -6.30 10.17
C GLN A 267 -6.53 -7.66 9.66
N PRO A 268 -7.02 -7.81 8.41
CA PRO A 268 -7.30 -9.12 7.82
C PRO A 268 -6.13 -10.10 7.84
N VAL A 269 -4.93 -9.65 7.47
CA VAL A 269 -3.70 -10.46 7.52
C VAL A 269 -3.39 -10.93 8.95
N LEU A 270 -3.45 -10.01 9.92
CA LEU A 270 -3.18 -10.31 11.33
C LEU A 270 -4.24 -11.24 11.93
N ARG A 271 -5.51 -11.11 11.55
CA ARG A 271 -6.58 -12.05 11.93
C ARG A 271 -6.36 -13.43 11.35
N LYS A 272 -6.02 -13.52 10.06
CA LYS A 272 -5.74 -14.79 9.41
C LYS A 272 -4.53 -15.48 10.06
N LYS A 273 -3.48 -14.72 10.37
CA LYS A 273 -2.33 -15.22 11.12
C LYS A 273 -2.74 -15.79 12.48
N ARG A 274 -3.52 -15.05 13.28
CA ARG A 274 -4.04 -15.53 14.57
C ARG A 274 -4.81 -16.84 14.42
N SER A 275 -5.66 -16.91 13.41
CA SER A 275 -6.42 -18.12 13.10
C SER A 275 -5.53 -19.31 12.73
N ILE A 276 -4.43 -19.08 11.99
CA ILE A 276 -3.46 -20.14 11.65
C ILE A 276 -2.72 -20.65 12.90
N LEU A 277 -2.32 -19.75 13.81
CA LEU A 277 -1.52 -20.10 14.99
C LEU A 277 -2.35 -20.50 16.22
N GLY A 278 -3.67 -20.33 16.19
CA GLY A 278 -4.53 -20.52 17.36
C GLY A 278 -4.26 -19.49 18.48
N GLU A 279 -3.68 -18.34 18.14
CA GLU A 279 -3.29 -17.31 19.10
C GLU A 279 -4.43 -16.30 19.35
N THR A 280 -4.67 -15.98 20.64
CA THR A 280 -5.65 -14.98 21.04
C THR A 280 -5.11 -13.55 20.99
N VAL A 281 -3.79 -13.39 21.10
CA VAL A 281 -3.09 -12.09 21.08
C VAL A 281 -2.04 -12.10 19.98
N CYS A 282 -1.93 -11.01 19.22
CA CYS A 282 -0.94 -10.88 18.15
C CYS A 282 -0.15 -9.60 18.34
N GLU A 283 1.11 -9.73 18.77
CA GLU A 283 2.06 -8.60 18.90
C GLU A 283 2.75 -8.27 17.57
N THR A 284 2.17 -8.70 16.45
CA THR A 284 2.76 -8.50 15.13
C THR A 284 2.48 -7.09 14.65
N GLU A 285 3.49 -6.24 14.76
CA GLU A 285 3.50 -4.94 14.10
C GLU A 285 3.81 -5.10 12.60
N VAL A 286 3.07 -4.38 11.75
CA VAL A 286 3.31 -4.25 10.31
C VAL A 286 3.43 -2.75 10.02
N PRO A 287 4.63 -2.24 9.68
CA PRO A 287 4.81 -0.84 9.32
C PRO A 287 3.99 -0.46 8.08
N ILE A 288 3.36 0.70 8.12
CA ILE A 288 2.67 1.31 6.97
C ILE A 288 3.37 2.64 6.69
N TRP A 289 4.10 2.70 5.58
CA TRP A 289 4.73 3.91 5.08
C TRP A 289 3.90 4.46 3.94
N CYS A 290 3.13 5.51 4.22
CA CYS A 290 2.28 6.12 3.23
C CYS A 290 2.07 7.62 3.45
N ASN A 291 1.33 8.23 2.53
CA ASN A 291 0.83 9.59 2.68
C ASN A 291 -0.28 9.64 3.72
N HIS A 292 -0.62 10.84 4.17
CA HIS A 292 -1.59 11.00 5.25
C HIS A 292 -2.54 12.16 5.00
N VAL A 293 -3.84 11.88 5.06
CA VAL A 293 -4.90 12.88 5.15
C VAL A 293 -5.24 13.15 6.61
N ASN A 294 -5.26 14.42 7.00
CA ASN A 294 -5.64 14.83 8.36
C ASN A 294 -7.16 15.05 8.49
N GLY A 295 -7.61 15.42 9.70
CA GLY A 295 -9.03 15.65 9.98
C GLY A 295 -9.70 16.72 9.11
N GLU A 296 -8.95 17.74 8.70
CA GLU A 296 -9.42 18.83 7.84
C GLU A 296 -9.52 18.42 6.36
N GLY A 297 -9.02 17.23 5.99
CA GLY A 297 -8.96 16.75 4.61
C GLY A 297 -7.71 17.19 3.85
N THR A 298 -6.71 17.76 4.54
CA THR A 298 -5.42 18.14 3.93
C THR A 298 -4.50 16.92 3.84
N VAL A 299 -3.92 16.70 2.67
CA VAL A 299 -3.01 15.59 2.40
C VAL A 299 -1.55 16.03 2.60
N THR A 300 -0.82 15.25 3.38
CA THR A 300 0.63 15.35 3.56
C THR A 300 1.31 14.23 2.80
N LEU A 301 2.24 14.60 1.92
CA LEU A 301 2.97 13.67 1.05
C LEU A 301 4.28 13.22 1.71
N ASN A 302 4.23 12.14 2.48
CA ASN A 302 5.43 11.50 3.04
C ASN A 302 6.11 10.56 2.04
N ILE A 303 5.33 9.95 1.16
CA ILE A 303 5.70 9.05 0.07
C ILE A 303 5.06 9.60 -1.22
N PRO A 304 5.58 10.70 -1.79
CA PRO A 304 4.97 11.36 -2.96
C PRO A 304 5.01 10.52 -4.23
N GLY A 305 5.98 9.60 -4.36
CA GLY A 305 6.16 8.84 -5.59
C GLY A 305 7.39 7.94 -5.59
N ALA A 306 7.89 7.65 -6.80
CA ALA A 306 8.78 6.51 -7.02
C ALA A 306 10.13 6.61 -6.31
N LEU A 307 10.75 7.79 -6.36
CA LEU A 307 12.07 8.00 -5.75
C LEU A 307 12.00 7.93 -4.23
N THR A 308 10.92 8.41 -3.62
CA THR A 308 10.75 8.29 -2.17
C THR A 308 10.48 6.85 -1.75
N LYS A 309 9.74 6.07 -2.55
CA LYS A 309 9.62 4.62 -2.30
C LYS A 309 10.99 3.94 -2.34
N ARG A 310 11.83 4.23 -3.35
CA ARG A 310 13.22 3.76 -3.42
C ARG A 310 14.01 4.13 -2.18
N ASP A 311 13.97 5.39 -1.77
CA ASP A 311 14.73 5.88 -0.61
C ASP A 311 14.30 5.18 0.68
N LYS A 312 13.03 4.82 0.82
CA LYS A 312 12.53 4.05 1.96
C LYS A 312 13.06 2.61 1.98
N ILE A 313 13.23 1.97 0.81
CA ILE A 313 13.88 0.65 0.71
C ILE A 313 15.37 0.75 1.05
N LEU A 314 16.05 1.80 0.59
CA LEU A 314 17.45 2.06 0.92
C LEU A 314 17.63 2.32 2.43
N GLU A 315 16.74 3.09 3.06
CA GLU A 315 16.73 3.32 4.51
C GLU A 315 16.55 2.00 5.28
N LEU A 316 15.60 1.16 4.86
CA LEU A 316 15.40 -0.18 5.44
C LEU A 316 16.67 -1.04 5.36
N ARG A 317 17.31 -1.06 4.20
CA ARG A 317 18.57 -1.79 3.99
C ARG A 317 19.66 -1.31 4.93
N ASN A 318 19.87 0.00 5.02
CA ASN A 318 20.89 0.58 5.91
C ASN A 318 20.62 0.20 7.38
N CYS A 319 19.35 0.29 7.83
CA CYS A 319 19.00 -0.13 9.19
C CYS A 319 19.25 -1.63 9.44
N LEU A 320 19.05 -2.50 8.44
CA LEU A 320 19.34 -3.94 8.56
C LEU A 320 20.85 -4.24 8.60
N GLU A 321 21.66 -3.42 7.94
CA GLU A 321 23.12 -3.51 7.95
C GLU A 321 23.69 -2.99 9.27
N ASP A 322 23.19 -1.86 9.78
CA ASP A 322 23.60 -1.28 11.06
C ASP A 322 23.21 -2.18 12.24
N ALA A 323 22.08 -2.87 12.14
CA ALA A 323 21.63 -3.82 13.16
C ALA A 323 22.42 -5.15 13.16
N HIS A 324 23.31 -5.37 12.19
CA HIS A 324 24.06 -6.61 12.07
C HIS A 324 25.19 -6.69 13.12
N ASP A 325 24.93 -7.38 14.23
CA ASP A 325 25.95 -7.74 15.21
C ASP A 325 26.99 -8.67 14.56
N THR A 326 28.27 -8.34 14.67
CA THR A 326 29.39 -9.02 13.95
C THR A 326 29.55 -10.50 14.30
N ASP A 327 28.88 -10.97 15.35
CA ASP A 327 28.95 -12.34 15.87
C ASP A 327 28.03 -13.36 15.18
N THR A 328 27.13 -12.95 14.28
CA THR A 328 26.23 -13.88 13.55
C THR A 328 26.52 -13.91 12.06
N LYS A 329 27.36 -14.85 11.62
CA LYS A 329 27.84 -14.98 10.24
C LYS A 329 26.83 -15.53 9.21
N ASP A 330 25.63 -15.93 9.64
CA ASP A 330 24.82 -16.87 8.83
C ASP A 330 23.47 -16.34 8.31
N GLY A 331 23.13 -15.07 8.48
CA GLY A 331 21.85 -14.54 7.99
C GLY A 331 21.98 -13.54 6.85
N ASN A 332 21.68 -13.93 5.60
CA ASN A 332 21.55 -12.97 4.50
C ASN A 332 20.35 -12.03 4.75
N ASN A 333 20.59 -10.73 4.70
CA ASN A 333 19.52 -9.73 4.62
C ASN A 333 18.91 -9.79 3.22
N ILE A 334 17.59 -9.91 3.12
CA ILE A 334 16.88 -9.85 1.86
C ILE A 334 15.65 -8.97 1.95
N ILE A 335 15.48 -8.13 0.95
CA ILE A 335 14.30 -7.30 0.74
C ILE A 335 13.68 -7.66 -0.60
N ILE A 336 12.46 -8.18 -0.56
CA ILE A 336 11.61 -8.37 -1.74
C ILE A 336 10.62 -7.23 -1.80
N TYR A 337 10.47 -6.59 -2.96
CA TYR A 337 9.45 -5.58 -3.18
C TYR A 337 8.44 -6.06 -4.23
N VAL A 338 7.15 -5.89 -3.93
CA VAL A 338 6.05 -6.18 -4.87
C VAL A 338 5.27 -4.89 -5.13
N GLY A 339 5.11 -4.54 -6.40
CA GLY A 339 4.33 -3.39 -6.86
C GLY A 339 3.68 -3.65 -8.22
N ASP A 340 2.76 -2.80 -8.66
CA ASP A 340 2.03 -2.98 -9.93
C ASP A 340 2.20 -1.78 -10.89
N SER A 341 2.70 -0.65 -10.38
CA SER A 341 2.66 0.62 -11.09
C SER A 341 4.05 1.15 -11.45
N SER A 342 4.10 2.21 -12.26
CA SER A 342 5.35 2.92 -12.53
C SER A 342 5.93 3.56 -11.27
N THR A 343 5.09 3.91 -10.29
CA THR A 343 5.54 4.50 -9.02
C THR A 343 6.34 3.50 -8.17
N ASP A 344 6.32 2.22 -8.51
CA ASP A 344 7.08 1.18 -7.83
C ASP A 344 8.44 0.92 -8.47
N LEU A 345 8.67 1.38 -9.71
CA LEU A 345 9.79 0.94 -10.53
C LEU A 345 11.15 1.22 -9.89
N ALA A 346 11.33 2.36 -9.22
CA ALA A 346 12.57 2.67 -8.52
C ALA A 346 12.77 1.81 -7.25
N ALA A 347 11.70 1.49 -6.51
CA ALA A 347 11.76 0.62 -5.33
C ALA A 347 12.02 -0.84 -5.71
N LEU A 348 11.38 -1.31 -6.79
CA LEU A 348 11.59 -2.63 -7.39
C LEU A 348 13.06 -2.88 -7.75
N LEU A 349 13.76 -1.85 -8.25
CA LEU A 349 15.18 -1.94 -8.62
C LEU A 349 16.13 -1.79 -7.44
N GLU A 350 15.71 -1.16 -6.35
CA GLU A 350 16.52 -1.04 -5.15
C GLU A 350 16.46 -2.32 -4.30
N ALA A 351 15.31 -3.00 -4.31
CA ALA A 351 15.12 -4.30 -3.65
C ALA A 351 16.07 -5.39 -4.20
N ASP A 352 16.28 -6.44 -3.42
CA ASP A 352 17.07 -7.60 -3.86
C ASP A 352 16.30 -8.42 -4.91
N ILE A 353 14.98 -8.50 -4.78
CA ILE A 353 14.06 -9.07 -5.77
C ILE A 353 12.91 -8.09 -5.96
N GLY A 354 12.78 -7.55 -7.18
CA GLY A 354 11.66 -6.72 -7.59
C GLY A 354 10.63 -7.53 -8.38
N ILE A 355 9.37 -7.52 -7.92
CA ILE A 355 8.25 -8.22 -8.55
C ILE A 355 7.17 -7.23 -8.98
N ILE A 356 6.89 -7.19 -10.27
CA ILE A 356 5.73 -6.52 -10.86
C ILE A 356 4.55 -7.49 -10.84
N ILE A 357 3.45 -7.12 -10.17
CA ILE A 357 2.21 -7.90 -10.20
C ILE A 357 1.19 -7.29 -11.16
N GLY A 358 0.54 -8.16 -11.94
CA GLY A 358 -0.50 -7.80 -12.88
C GLY A 358 -0.01 -7.47 -14.29
N SER A 359 -0.79 -6.67 -15.00
CA SER A 359 -0.69 -6.51 -16.46
C SER A 359 -0.42 -5.07 -16.91
N SER A 360 0.21 -4.23 -16.08
CA SER A 360 0.52 -2.85 -16.45
C SER A 360 1.52 -2.79 -17.60
N THR A 361 1.00 -2.65 -18.82
CA THR A 361 1.80 -2.52 -20.04
C THR A 361 2.68 -1.29 -20.02
N SER A 362 2.24 -0.20 -19.37
CA SER A 362 3.04 1.01 -19.23
C SER A 362 4.23 0.84 -18.29
N THR A 363 4.07 0.15 -17.17
CA THR A 363 5.18 -0.12 -16.23
C THR A 363 6.25 -0.97 -16.92
N VAL A 364 5.82 -2.04 -17.60
CA VAL A 364 6.73 -2.92 -18.35
C VAL A 364 7.43 -2.16 -19.47
N ALA A 365 6.69 -1.38 -20.27
CA ALA A 365 7.28 -0.59 -21.36
C ALA A 365 8.29 0.45 -20.84
N MET A 366 8.04 1.06 -19.69
CA MET A 366 9.00 1.97 -19.05
C MET A 366 10.27 1.24 -18.60
N ALA A 367 10.13 0.06 -17.98
CA ALA A 367 11.27 -0.73 -17.55
C ALA A 367 12.15 -1.18 -18.73
N GLU A 368 11.55 -1.73 -19.78
CA GLU A 368 12.24 -2.20 -20.98
C GLU A 368 12.96 -1.06 -21.72
N ARG A 369 12.32 0.11 -21.83
CA ARG A 369 12.97 1.32 -22.41
C ARG A 369 14.23 1.71 -21.66
N SER A 370 14.27 1.49 -20.36
CA SER A 370 15.41 1.76 -19.49
C SER A 370 16.49 0.66 -19.57
N GLY A 371 16.26 -0.38 -20.37
CA GLY A 371 17.20 -1.47 -20.60
C GLY A 371 17.15 -2.55 -19.51
N LEU A 372 16.03 -2.61 -18.79
CA LEU A 372 15.76 -3.64 -17.80
C LEU A 372 15.13 -4.85 -18.49
N LEU A 373 15.46 -6.05 -18.00
CA LEU A 373 14.81 -7.27 -18.45
C LEU A 373 13.58 -7.50 -17.58
N VAL A 374 12.42 -7.64 -18.18
CA VAL A 374 11.18 -8.02 -17.47
C VAL A 374 10.83 -9.45 -17.88
N LEU A 375 10.92 -10.39 -16.94
CA LEU A 375 10.72 -11.82 -17.20
C LEU A 375 9.58 -12.39 -16.36
N PRO A 376 8.78 -13.34 -16.87
CA PRO A 376 7.81 -14.08 -16.06
C PRO A 376 8.50 -14.80 -14.90
N LEU A 377 7.94 -14.73 -13.69
CA LEU A 377 8.52 -15.37 -12.48
C LEU A 377 8.64 -16.90 -12.62
N GLN A 378 7.86 -17.52 -13.49
CA GLN A 378 7.96 -18.94 -13.83
C GLN A 378 9.34 -19.29 -14.41
N GLN A 379 10.02 -18.34 -15.05
CA GLN A 379 11.35 -18.53 -15.64
C GLN A 379 12.49 -18.36 -14.62
N ARG A 380 12.18 -18.20 -13.33
CA ARG A 380 13.18 -18.01 -12.26
C ARG A 380 14.22 -19.13 -12.17
N HIS A 381 13.87 -20.37 -12.51
CA HIS A 381 14.82 -21.49 -12.47
C HIS A 381 15.86 -21.43 -13.60
N GLU A 382 15.54 -20.76 -14.71
CA GLU A 382 16.44 -20.63 -15.87
C GLU A 382 17.45 -19.50 -15.67
N HIS A 383 17.02 -18.40 -15.04
CA HIS A 383 17.84 -17.21 -14.86
C HIS A 383 18.41 -17.07 -13.43
N GLY A 384 17.85 -17.79 -12.46
CA GLY A 384 18.12 -17.61 -11.03
C GLY A 384 17.68 -16.24 -10.52
N PHE A 385 17.70 -16.05 -9.20
CA PHE A 385 17.53 -14.71 -8.59
C PHE A 385 18.84 -13.92 -8.53
N GLY A 386 19.89 -14.39 -9.22
CA GLY A 386 21.28 -14.01 -8.95
C GLY A 386 21.74 -14.54 -7.60
N ASN A 387 23.05 -14.61 -7.37
CA ASN A 387 23.53 -14.86 -6.01
C ASN A 387 23.24 -13.59 -5.21
N VAL A 388 22.41 -13.65 -4.16
CA VAL A 388 22.21 -12.51 -3.20
C VAL A 388 23.53 -12.16 -2.47
N LYS A 389 24.62 -12.86 -2.79
CA LYS A 389 26.00 -12.60 -2.35
C LYS A 389 26.90 -11.91 -3.38
N ASP A 390 26.46 -11.72 -4.64
CA ASP A 390 27.27 -11.03 -5.65
C ASP A 390 27.45 -9.55 -5.30
N ASP A 391 28.59 -8.97 -5.68
CA ASP A 391 28.94 -7.59 -5.35
C ASP A 391 27.87 -6.61 -5.88
N ARG A 392 27.55 -5.57 -5.10
CA ARG A 392 26.43 -4.63 -5.39
C ARG A 392 26.55 -3.98 -6.77
N MET A 393 27.77 -3.86 -7.27
CA MET A 393 28.08 -3.28 -8.58
C MET A 393 27.75 -4.22 -9.74
N GLU A 394 27.89 -5.54 -9.57
CA GLU A 394 27.57 -6.55 -10.59
C GLU A 394 26.06 -6.78 -10.70
N ARG A 395 25.32 -6.77 -9.57
CA ARG A 395 23.84 -6.87 -9.58
C ARG A 395 23.18 -5.75 -10.38
N ARG A 396 23.70 -4.52 -10.28
CA ARG A 396 23.20 -3.37 -11.05
C ARG A 396 23.38 -3.57 -12.57
N GLN A 397 24.30 -4.43 -13.01
CA GLN A 397 24.58 -4.67 -14.42
C GLN A 397 23.62 -5.68 -15.09
N THR A 398 22.87 -6.50 -14.34
CA THR A 398 21.90 -7.49 -14.89
C THR A 398 20.53 -7.51 -14.16
N GLN A 399 20.01 -6.35 -13.73
CA GLN A 399 18.69 -6.30 -13.06
C GLN A 399 17.54 -6.82 -13.93
N ILE A 400 17.06 -8.00 -13.54
CA ILE A 400 15.81 -8.61 -13.98
C ILE A 400 14.72 -8.15 -13.02
N LEU A 401 13.61 -7.66 -13.56
CA LEU A 401 12.35 -7.51 -12.84
C LEU A 401 11.48 -8.71 -13.15
N TRP A 402 10.89 -9.29 -12.13
CA TRP A 402 10.01 -10.43 -12.29
C TRP A 402 8.58 -9.96 -12.49
N ARG A 403 7.82 -10.65 -13.33
CA ARG A 403 6.40 -10.39 -13.54
C ARG A 403 5.58 -11.60 -13.11
N VAL A 404 4.48 -11.33 -12.41
CA VAL A 404 3.48 -12.34 -12.01
C VAL A 404 2.08 -11.86 -12.38
N ASP A 405 1.16 -12.79 -12.58
CA ASP A 405 -0.26 -12.47 -12.77
C ASP A 405 -1.02 -12.45 -11.45
N GLY A 406 -0.54 -13.17 -10.43
CA GLY A 406 -1.18 -13.19 -9.11
C GLY A 406 -0.30 -13.66 -7.96
N TRP A 407 -0.86 -13.55 -6.75
CA TRP A 407 -0.18 -13.86 -5.49
C TRP A 407 0.25 -15.32 -5.32
N HIS A 408 -0.41 -16.26 -6.00
CA HIS A 408 -0.02 -17.67 -5.95
C HIS A 408 1.41 -17.92 -6.42
N GLU A 409 1.87 -17.24 -7.47
CA GLU A 409 3.25 -17.36 -7.97
C GLU A 409 4.27 -16.78 -6.98
N ILE A 410 3.91 -15.68 -6.31
CA ILE A 410 4.71 -15.08 -5.24
C ILE A 410 4.78 -16.05 -4.06
N ASP A 411 3.67 -16.68 -3.69
CA ASP A 411 3.59 -17.69 -2.62
C ASP A 411 4.53 -18.88 -2.88
N ASP A 412 4.49 -19.42 -4.11
CA ASP A 412 5.32 -20.54 -4.53
C ASP A 412 6.81 -20.17 -4.53
N MET A 413 7.16 -19.01 -5.10
CA MET A 413 8.53 -18.49 -5.05
C MET A 413 9.04 -18.34 -3.61
N LEU A 414 8.24 -17.75 -2.73
CA LEU A 414 8.63 -17.53 -1.34
C LEU A 414 8.94 -18.85 -0.61
N LYS A 415 8.16 -19.91 -0.87
CA LYS A 415 8.43 -21.25 -0.32
C LYS A 415 9.75 -21.83 -0.83
N GLU A 416 10.03 -21.66 -2.12
CA GLU A 416 11.27 -22.15 -2.73
C GLU A 416 12.51 -21.40 -2.22
N LEU A 417 12.40 -20.09 -2.00
CA LEU A 417 13.50 -19.30 -1.43
C LEU A 417 13.86 -19.77 -0.02
N ASP A 418 12.87 -20.20 0.77
CA ASP A 418 13.10 -20.77 2.10
C ASP A 418 13.79 -22.14 2.02
N ASP A 419 13.51 -22.96 1.01
CA ASP A 419 14.21 -24.24 0.80
C ASP A 419 15.68 -24.05 0.35
N GLN A 420 15.96 -22.99 -0.41
CA GLN A 420 17.29 -22.73 -0.96
C GLN A 420 18.21 -21.94 -0.01
N TRP A 421 17.63 -21.13 0.89
CA TRP A 421 18.37 -20.24 1.81
C TRP A 421 18.09 -20.46 3.29
N GLY A 422 17.21 -21.40 3.66
CA GLY A 422 17.09 -21.95 5.02
C GLY A 422 18.11 -23.04 5.26
#